data_AF-A0A6A6JGU2-F1
#
_entry.id   AF-A0A6A6JGU2-F1
#
_cell.length_a   1.000
_cell.length_b   1.000
_cell.length_c   1.000
_cell.angle_alpha   90.00
_cell.angle_beta   90.00
_cell.angle_gamma   90.00
#
_symmetry.space_group_name_H-M   'P 1'
#
loop_
_entity.id
_entity.type
_entity.pdbx_description
1 polymer ?
#
loop_
_entity_poly.entity_id
_entity_poly.type
_entity_poly.pdbx_seq_one_letter_code
_entity_poly.pdbx_strand_id
1 'polypeptide(L)'
;MKPIIIAGYDSVANGEVDEYFQADLVLDKHRLRSFFVLCNTGRHDLIVGCKFLEDADVWVNCKRKQFIWPDKHLPDVKRDTLILTHIPRIPEALKEAHQADADRRDAQMAAEDKSFTILKR
;
A
#
# COMPACT_ATOMS: atom_id res chain seq x y z
N MET A 1 -9.93 21.70 10.02
CA MET A 1 -9.67 22.39 8.73
C MET A 1 -11.02 22.88 8.20
N LYS A 2 -11.10 24.00 7.48
CA LYS A 2 -12.37 24.41 6.85
C LYS A 2 -12.65 23.50 5.65
N PRO A 3 -13.90 23.04 5.43
CA PRO A 3 -14.24 22.26 4.25
C PRO A 3 -13.91 23.03 2.97
N ILE A 4 -13.36 22.33 1.98
CA ILE A 4 -13.06 22.89 0.66
C ILE A 4 -14.23 22.54 -0.27
N ILE A 5 -14.86 23.54 -0.86
CA ILE A 5 -15.92 23.33 -1.85
C ILE A 5 -15.28 22.83 -3.15
N ILE A 6 -15.77 21.72 -3.66
CA ILE A 6 -15.35 21.19 -4.96
C ILE A 6 -16.39 21.55 -6.01
N ALA A 7 -15.93 22.20 -7.07
CA ALA A 7 -16.72 22.47 -8.25
C ALA A 7 -16.40 21.43 -9.34
N GLY A 8 -17.45 20.94 -10.01
CA GLY A 8 -17.31 20.09 -11.19
C GLY A 8 -16.83 20.88 -12.42
N TYR A 9 -16.76 20.18 -13.55
CA TYR A 9 -16.44 20.80 -14.85
C TYR A 9 -17.40 21.94 -15.23
N ASP A 10 -18.65 21.85 -14.82
CA ASP A 10 -19.70 22.85 -15.03
C ASP A 10 -19.62 24.03 -14.06
N SER A 11 -18.58 24.08 -13.21
CA SER A 11 -18.42 25.06 -12.13
C SER A 11 -19.54 25.04 -11.08
N VAL A 12 -20.40 24.01 -11.10
CA VAL A 12 -21.42 23.81 -10.08
C VAL A 12 -20.77 23.12 -8.89
N ALA A 13 -20.96 23.69 -7.70
CA ALA A 13 -20.51 23.07 -6.46
C ALA A 13 -21.20 21.70 -6.31
N ASN A 14 -20.41 20.64 -6.24
CA ASN A 14 -20.92 19.27 -6.19
C ASN A 14 -20.37 18.50 -4.98
N GLY A 15 -20.24 19.20 -3.87
CA GLY A 15 -19.82 18.65 -2.59
C GLY A 15 -18.77 19.50 -1.89
N GLU A 16 -18.50 19.09 -0.66
CA GLU A 16 -17.45 19.63 0.18
C GLU A 16 -16.50 18.51 0.54
N VAL A 17 -15.23 18.85 0.73
CA VAL A 17 -14.24 17.90 1.27
C VAL A 17 -13.64 18.42 2.55
N ASP A 18 -13.71 17.58 3.56
CA ASP A 18 -13.10 17.71 4.87
C ASP A 18 -12.11 16.57 5.18
N GLU A 19 -12.19 15.45 4.45
CA GLU A 19 -11.31 14.30 4.61
C GLU A 19 -10.14 14.29 3.61
N TYR A 20 -8.93 14.07 4.14
CA TYR A 20 -7.73 13.87 3.34
C TYR A 20 -6.80 12.87 4.04
N PHE A 21 -5.94 12.23 3.25
CA PHE A 21 -4.90 11.35 3.76
C PHE A 21 -3.61 11.54 2.98
N GLN A 22 -2.49 11.14 3.58
CA GLN A 22 -1.20 11.14 2.91
C GLN A 22 -0.84 9.71 2.51
N ALA A 23 -0.47 9.52 1.25
CA ALA A 23 -0.05 8.22 0.74
C ALA A 23 1.05 8.35 -0.31
N ASP A 24 1.73 7.23 -0.56
CA ASP A 24 2.66 7.10 -1.66
C ASP A 24 1.92 6.67 -2.92
N LEU A 25 2.04 7.45 -3.99
CA LEU A 25 1.60 7.10 -5.33
C LEU A 25 2.78 6.61 -6.14
N VAL A 26 2.64 5.43 -6.74
CA VAL A 26 3.65 4.87 -7.63
C VAL A 26 3.15 4.99 -9.08
N LEU A 27 3.84 5.78 -9.90
CA LEU A 27 3.56 5.97 -11.33
C LEU A 27 4.85 5.73 -12.11
N ASP A 28 4.82 4.89 -13.15
CA ASP A 28 5.99 4.60 -14.00
C ASP A 28 7.27 4.25 -13.22
N LYS A 29 7.11 3.56 -12.08
CA LYS A 29 8.19 3.20 -11.12
C LYS A 29 8.77 4.37 -10.32
N HIS A 30 8.21 5.57 -10.45
CA HIS A 30 8.50 6.71 -9.58
C HIS A 30 7.53 6.73 -8.40
N ARG A 31 8.05 6.99 -7.20
CA ARG A 31 7.26 7.02 -5.97
C ARG A 31 7.20 8.45 -5.46
N LEU A 32 5.99 8.99 -5.38
CA LEU A 32 5.71 10.34 -4.94
C LEU A 32 4.80 10.31 -3.72
N ARG A 33 5.20 10.97 -2.64
CA ARG A 33 4.34 11.16 -1.47
C ARG A 33 3.47 12.38 -1.71
N SER A 34 2.15 12.20 -1.66
CA SER A 34 1.18 13.27 -1.90
C SER A 34 0.00 13.20 -0.92
N PHE A 35 -0.72 14.30 -0.81
CA PHE A 35 -1.98 14.37 -0.09
C PHE A 35 -3.13 14.07 -1.06
N PHE A 36 -3.98 13.13 -0.67
CA PHE A 36 -5.18 12.72 -1.37
C PHE A 36 -6.38 13.27 -0.65
N VAL A 37 -7.34 13.74 -1.43
CA VAL A 37 -8.59 14.33 -0.98
C VAL A 37 -9.71 13.35 -1.32
N LEU A 38 -10.49 12.92 -0.33
CA LEU A 38 -11.61 12.02 -0.59
C LEU A 38 -12.80 12.80 -1.10
N CYS A 39 -13.23 12.52 -2.32
CA CYS A 39 -14.36 13.21 -2.92
C CYS A 39 -15.09 12.33 -3.93
N ASN A 40 -16.31 12.72 -4.28
CA ASN A 40 -17.04 12.09 -5.37
C ASN A 40 -16.45 12.52 -6.72
N THR A 41 -15.63 11.66 -7.28
CA THR A 41 -14.98 11.80 -8.60
C THR A 41 -15.87 11.32 -9.77
N GLY A 42 -17.12 10.95 -9.49
CA GLY A 42 -18.08 10.46 -10.48
C GLY A 42 -17.70 9.09 -11.04
N ARG A 43 -17.12 9.06 -12.25
CA ARG A 43 -16.76 7.83 -12.99
C ARG A 43 -15.28 7.48 -12.92
N HIS A 44 -14.49 8.26 -12.19
CA HIS A 44 -13.04 8.05 -12.09
C HIS A 44 -12.70 7.49 -10.72
N ASP A 45 -11.81 6.52 -10.65
CA ASP A 45 -11.33 6.02 -9.34
C ASP A 45 -10.36 7.00 -8.68
N LEU A 46 -9.58 7.71 -9.49
CA LEU A 46 -8.59 8.69 -9.03
C LEU A 46 -8.42 9.79 -10.07
N ILE A 47 -8.29 11.03 -9.60
CA ILE A 47 -7.94 12.18 -10.42
C ILE A 47 -6.58 12.70 -9.95
N VAL A 48 -5.62 12.78 -10.86
CA VAL A 48 -4.32 13.42 -10.63
C VAL A 48 -4.41 14.85 -11.14
N GLY A 49 -4.39 15.82 -10.23
CA GLY A 49 -4.49 17.24 -10.55
C GLY A 49 -3.16 17.86 -11.02
N CYS A 50 -3.24 19.03 -11.64
CA CYS A 50 -2.06 19.78 -12.12
C CYS A 50 -1.04 20.04 -11.01
N LYS A 51 -1.49 20.28 -9.78
CA LYS A 51 -0.60 20.50 -8.64
C LYS A 51 0.39 19.34 -8.42
N PHE A 52 -0.05 18.11 -8.59
CA PHE A 52 0.84 16.95 -8.50
C PHE A 52 1.89 16.94 -9.61
N LEU A 53 1.49 17.28 -10.84
CA LEU A 53 2.38 17.34 -12.00
C LEU A 53 3.43 18.46 -11.84
N GLU A 54 3.00 19.62 -11.34
CA GLU A 54 3.86 20.77 -11.03
C GLU A 54 4.87 20.43 -9.94
N ASP A 55 4.40 19.87 -8.81
CA ASP A 55 5.25 19.55 -7.66
C ASP A 55 6.30 18.46 -8.02
N ALA A 56 6.00 17.58 -8.99
CA ALA A 56 6.89 16.51 -9.44
C ALA A 56 7.71 16.85 -10.70
N ASP A 57 7.52 18.03 -11.30
CA ASP A 57 8.10 18.43 -12.61
C ASP A 57 7.82 17.40 -13.73
N VAL A 58 6.60 16.87 -13.76
CA VAL A 58 6.16 15.82 -14.70
C VAL A 58 5.26 16.40 -15.78
N TRP A 59 5.53 16.01 -17.02
CA TRP A 59 4.71 16.39 -18.17
C TRP A 59 3.86 15.22 -18.64
N VAL A 60 2.70 15.50 -19.25
CA VAL A 60 1.82 14.45 -19.80
C VAL A 60 1.84 14.52 -21.33
N ASN A 61 2.25 13.42 -21.96
CA ASN A 61 2.08 13.24 -23.40
C ASN A 61 0.73 12.56 -23.68
N CYS A 62 -0.32 13.36 -23.87
CA CYS A 62 -1.68 12.85 -24.08
C CYS A 62 -1.79 11.96 -25.33
N LYS A 63 -1.04 12.25 -26.39
CA LYS A 63 -1.06 11.46 -27.64
C LYS A 63 -0.51 10.05 -27.43
N ARG A 64 0.56 9.92 -26.65
CA ARG A 64 1.21 8.63 -26.34
C ARG A 64 0.70 7.99 -25.05
N LYS A 65 -0.15 8.69 -24.29
CA LYS A 65 -0.67 8.28 -22.98
C LYS A 65 0.47 7.95 -22.00
N GLN A 66 1.45 8.84 -21.91
CA GLN A 66 2.68 8.63 -21.13
C GLN A 66 2.97 9.86 -20.27
N PHE A 67 3.56 9.63 -19.10
CA PHE A 67 4.23 10.67 -18.34
C PHE A 67 5.66 10.85 -18.87
N ILE A 68 6.11 12.09 -18.95
CA ILE A 68 7.47 12.47 -19.28
C ILE A 68 8.07 12.98 -17.98
N TRP A 69 9.00 12.19 -17.45
CA TRP A 69 9.71 12.46 -16.22
C TRP A 69 10.98 13.28 -16.50
N PRO A 70 11.44 14.11 -15.56
CA PRO A 70 12.67 14.88 -15.72
C PRO A 70 13.89 13.97 -15.57
N ASP A 71 14.87 14.08 -16.49
CA ASP A 71 16.05 13.19 -16.53
C ASP A 71 16.94 13.25 -15.27
N LYS A 72 16.92 14.37 -14.54
CA LYS A 72 17.90 14.67 -13.48
C LYS A 72 17.38 14.48 -12.06
N HIS A 73 16.07 14.40 -11.88
CA HIS A 73 15.42 14.34 -10.57
C HIS A 73 14.30 13.32 -10.61
N LEU A 74 14.66 12.04 -10.54
CA LEU A 74 13.64 11.01 -10.34
C LEU A 74 13.20 11.10 -8.88
N PRO A 75 11.93 11.47 -8.61
CA PRO A 75 11.41 11.42 -7.27
C PRO A 75 11.20 9.94 -6.94
N ASP A 76 12.23 9.33 -6.35
CA ASP A 76 12.09 8.05 -5.68
C ASP A 76 12.17 8.35 -4.19
N VAL A 77 11.01 8.55 -3.57
CA VAL A 77 10.92 8.50 -2.12
C VAL A 77 11.49 7.14 -1.73
N LYS A 78 12.67 7.16 -1.10
CA LYS A 78 13.37 5.95 -0.68
C LYS A 78 12.36 5.04 0.02
N ARG A 79 12.43 3.73 -0.27
CA ARG A 79 11.77 2.74 0.58
C ARG A 79 12.35 2.90 1.97
N ASP A 80 11.68 3.65 2.83
CA ASP A 80 11.77 3.42 4.26
C ASP A 80 11.06 2.09 4.49
N THR A 81 11.73 1.00 4.10
CA THR A 81 11.40 -0.31 4.60
C THR A 81 11.74 -0.18 6.07
N LEU A 82 10.76 0.21 6.88
CA LEU A 82 10.81 0.05 8.31
C LEU A 82 10.81 -1.46 8.55
N ILE A 83 11.96 -2.09 8.37
CA ILE A 83 12.23 -3.36 9.03
C ILE A 83 12.08 -3.00 10.49
N LEU A 84 11.07 -3.56 11.13
CA LEU A 84 10.91 -3.45 12.57
C LEU A 84 12.16 -4.08 13.20
N THR A 85 13.20 -3.27 13.43
CA THR A 85 14.46 -3.73 14.04
C THR A 85 14.23 -4.18 15.48
N HIS A 86 13.12 -3.74 16.06
CA HIS A 86 12.65 -4.17 17.36
C HIS A 86 11.39 -5.03 17.21
N ILE A 87 11.60 -6.32 16.93
CA ILE A 87 10.57 -7.32 17.21
C ILE A 87 10.40 -7.32 18.74
N PRO A 88 9.21 -7.04 19.29
CA PRO A 88 9.01 -7.13 20.73
C PRO A 88 9.41 -8.53 21.17
N ARG A 89 10.30 -8.63 22.16
CA ARG A 89 10.68 -9.93 22.75
C ARG A 89 9.38 -10.62 23.18
N ILE A 90 9.05 -11.72 22.50
CA ILE A 90 7.96 -12.58 22.92
C ILE A 90 8.31 -13.06 24.34
N PRO A 91 7.42 -12.89 25.34
CA PRO A 91 7.67 -13.41 26.67
C PRO A 91 8.00 -14.90 26.61
N GLU A 92 9.03 -15.36 27.31
CA GLU A 92 9.52 -16.74 27.20
C GLU A 92 8.40 -17.78 27.46
N ALA A 93 7.49 -17.47 28.38
CA ALA A 93 6.31 -18.30 28.67
C ALA A 93 5.37 -18.50 27.46
N LEU A 94 5.20 -17.48 26.61
CA LEU A 94 4.37 -17.61 25.40
C LEU A 94 5.10 -18.46 24.33
N LYS A 95 6.43 -18.36 24.27
CA LYS A 95 7.28 -19.16 23.38
C LYS A 95 7.29 -20.64 23.78
N GLU A 96 7.32 -20.94 25.07
CA GLU A 96 7.18 -22.31 25.58
C GLU A 96 5.80 -22.92 25.24
N ALA A 97 4.72 -22.15 25.38
CA ALA A 97 3.37 -22.62 25.00
C ALA A 97 3.26 -22.88 23.49
N HIS A 98 3.84 -22.03 22.65
CA HIS A 98 3.89 -22.26 21.20
C HIS A 98 4.72 -23.49 20.82
N GLN A 99 5.84 -23.71 21.52
CA GLN A 99 6.68 -24.89 21.28
C GLN A 99 5.95 -26.17 21.70
N ALA A 100 5.30 -26.17 22.87
CA ALA A 100 4.52 -27.32 23.33
C ALA A 100 3.35 -27.66 22.39
N ASP A 101 2.70 -26.66 21.79
CA ASP A 101 1.69 -26.90 20.76
C ASP A 101 2.29 -27.50 19.47
N ALA A 102 3.42 -26.97 19.01
CA ALA A 102 4.12 -27.49 17.85
C ALA A 102 4.55 -28.95 18.06
N ASP A 103 5.17 -29.25 19.21
CA ASP A 103 5.61 -30.59 19.59
C ASP A 103 4.43 -31.56 19.68
N ARG A 104 3.27 -31.12 20.18
CA ARG A 104 2.03 -31.91 20.20
C ARG A 104 1.54 -32.24 18.80
N ARG A 105 1.54 -31.27 17.88
CA ARG A 105 1.11 -31.49 16.49
C ARG A 105 2.08 -32.41 15.74
N ASP A 106 3.38 -32.27 15.98
CA ASP A 106 4.39 -33.17 15.41
C ASP A 106 4.25 -34.60 15.96
N ALA A 107 3.97 -34.76 17.25
CA ALA A 107 3.69 -36.07 17.85
C ALA A 107 2.42 -36.71 17.28
N GLN A 108 1.38 -35.92 17.02
CA GLN A 108 0.16 -36.40 16.39
C GLN A 108 0.40 -36.84 14.93
N MET A 109 1.14 -36.04 14.16
CA MET A 109 1.51 -36.37 12.79
C MET A 109 2.36 -37.64 12.71
N ALA A 110 3.34 -37.78 13.61
CA ALA A 110 4.17 -38.99 13.68
C ALA A 110 3.39 -40.25 14.11
N ALA A 111 2.29 -40.09 14.85
CA ALA A 111 1.39 -41.20 15.20
C ALA A 111 0.50 -41.60 14.01
N GLU A 112 0.03 -40.61 13.24
CA GLU A 112 -0.76 -40.83 12.03
C GLU A 112 0.09 -41.50 10.92
N ASP A 113 1.34 -41.09 10.73
CA ASP A 113 2.28 -41.69 9.76
C ASP A 113 2.55 -43.19 10.03
N LYS A 114 2.58 -43.61 11.30
CA LYS A 114 2.73 -45.04 11.66
C LYS A 114 1.52 -45.88 11.25
N SER A 115 0.33 -45.28 11.14
CA SER A 115 -0.88 -45.98 10.70
C SER A 115 -0.89 -46.27 9.19
N PHE A 116 -0.18 -45.46 8.40
CA PHE A 116 -0.01 -45.64 6.96
C PHE A 116 1.22 -46.48 6.64
N THR A 117 1.32 -47.69 7.19
CA THR A 117 2.29 -48.67 6.66
C THR A 117 1.74 -49.17 5.32
N ILE A 118 2.19 -48.55 4.23
CA ILE A 118 1.91 -49.00 2.86
C ILE A 118 2.39 -50.46 2.74
N LEU A 119 1.44 -51.38 2.57
CA LEU A 119 1.70 -52.77 2.21
C LEU A 119 2.54 -52.80 0.93
N LYS A 120 3.86 -52.99 1.07
CA LYS A 120 4.75 -53.30 -0.06
C LYS A 120 4.30 -54.63 -0.66
N ARG A 121 3.82 -54.60 -1.91
CA ARG A 121 3.85 -55.74 -2.82
C ARG A 121 5.23 -55.84 -3.46
#